data_AF-A0A242NVR5-F1
#
_entry.id   AF-A0A242NVR5-F1
#
_cell.length_a   1.000
_cell.length_b   1.000
_cell.length_c   1.000
_cell.angle_alpha   90.00
_cell.angle_beta   90.00
_cell.angle_gamma   90.00
#
_symmetry.space_group_name_H-M   'P 1'
#
loop_
_entity.id
_entity.type
_entity.pdbx_description
1 polymer ?
#
loop_
_entity_poly.entity_id
_entity_poly.type
_entity_poly.pdbx_seq_one_letter_code
_entity_poly.pdbx_strand_id
1 'polypeptide(L)' 'MEKIILTKAVSLQGVKSITSFSRATIYKKIQTENFPKPIKISAKMVVWEEAQVKN' A
#
# COMPACT_ATOMS: atom_id res chain seq x y z
N MET A 1 8.25 15.92 8.50
CA MET A 1 8.28 15.95 7.03
C MET A 1 7.03 15.25 6.52
N GLU A 2 6.07 16.01 6.01
CA GLU A 2 4.94 15.45 5.26
C GLU A 2 5.46 14.79 3.99
N LYS A 3 5.20 13.49 3.82
CA LYS A 3 5.42 12.80 2.55
C LYS A 3 4.32 13.26 1.59
N ILE A 4 4.63 14.19 0.70
CA ILE A 4 3.74 14.58 -0.38
C ILE A 4 3.69 13.40 -1.37
N ILE A 5 2.51 12.79 -1.52
CA ILE A 5 2.29 11.74 -2.51
C ILE A 5 2.00 12.44 -3.84
N LEU A 6 2.98 12.46 -4.75
CA LEU A 6 2.85 13.09 -6.08
C LEU A 6 2.12 12.20 -7.10
N THR A 7 1.75 10.97 -6.71
CA THR A 7 1.24 9.89 -7.56
C THR A 7 -0.11 9.35 -7.06
N LYS A 8 -0.78 8.55 -7.89
CA LYS A 8 -2.10 7.99 -7.55
C LYS A 8 -2.01 7.08 -6.33
N ALA A 9 -2.69 7.47 -5.26
CA ALA A 9 -2.76 6.71 -4.02
C ALA A 9 -3.91 5.70 -4.06
N VAL A 10 -3.66 4.47 -3.60
CA VAL A 10 -4.66 3.40 -3.50
C VAL A 10 -4.83 2.95 -2.06
N SER A 11 -6.08 2.71 -1.66
CA SER A 11 -6.42 2.13 -0.36
C SER A 11 -6.04 0.65 -0.31
N LEU A 12 -6.10 0.03 0.87
CA LEU A 12 -5.93 -1.42 1.01
C LEU A 12 -6.87 -2.21 0.08
N GLN A 13 -8.10 -1.74 -0.14
CA GLN A 13 -9.02 -2.39 -1.05
C GLN A 13 -8.54 -2.26 -2.51
N GLY A 14 -8.02 -1.10 -2.91
CA GLY A 14 -7.39 -0.94 -4.23
C GLY A 14 -6.18 -1.86 -4.42
N VAL A 15 -5.31 -1.97 -3.40
CA VAL A 15 -4.17 -2.90 -3.42
C VAL A 15 -4.63 -4.35 -3.62
N LYS A 16 -5.67 -4.78 -2.91
CA LYS A 16 -6.24 -6.13 -3.08
C LYS A 16 -6.77 -6.34 -4.50
N SER A 17 -7.43 -5.33 -5.09
CA SER A 17 -7.94 -5.43 -6.46
C SER A 17 -6.82 -5.50 -7.51
N ILE A 18 -5.70 -4.80 -7.29
CA ILE A 18 -4.55 -4.80 -8.21
C ILE A 18 -3.76 -6.11 -8.11
N THR A 19 -3.53 -6.59 -6.90
CA THR A 19 -2.60 -7.72 -6.64
C THR A 19 -3.31 -9.07 -6.50
N SER A 20 -4.64 -9.07 -6.37
CA SER A 20 -5.44 -10.24 -5.95
C SER A 20 -5.00 -10.87 -4.62
N PHE A 21 -4.13 -10.21 -3.85
CA PHE A 21 -3.66 -10.72 -2.57
C PHE A 21 -4.67 -10.49 -1.46
N SER A 22 -4.73 -11.44 -0.53
CA SER A 22 -5.44 -11.24 0.72
C SER A 22 -4.74 -10.17 1.57
N ARG A 23 -5.49 -9.57 2.51
CA ARG A 23 -4.91 -8.64 3.49
C ARG A 23 -3.73 -9.27 4.24
N ALA A 24 -3.88 -10.50 4.72
CA ALA A 24 -2.83 -11.21 5.46
C ALA A 24 -1.59 -11.41 4.59
N THR A 25 -1.77 -11.77 3.31
CA THR A 25 -0.68 -11.91 2.35
C THR A 25 0.07 -10.59 2.12
N ILE A 26 -0.67 -9.48 1.98
CA ILE A 26 -0.07 -8.14 1.83
C ILE A 26 0.80 -7.81 3.04
N TYR A 27 0.27 -7.95 4.26
CA TYR A 27 1.04 -7.66 5.48
C TYR A 27 2.21 -8.62 5.70
N LYS A 28 2.07 -9.90 5.33
CA LYS A 28 3.17 -10.87 5.34
C LYS A 28 4.27 -10.44 4.37
N LYS A 29 3.92 -10.03 3.15
CA LYS A 29 4.90 -9.58 2.14
C LYS A 29 5.59 -8.28 2.55
N ILE A 30 4.89 -7.36 3.24
CA ILE A 30 5.49 -6.15 3.84
C ILE A 30 6.54 -6.54 4.89
N GLN A 31 6.24 -7.54 5.74
CA GLN A 31 7.19 -8.02 6.76
C GLN A 31 8.41 -8.70 6.14
N THR A 32 8.23 -9.43 5.03
CA THR A 32 9.35 -10.05 4.28
C THR A 32 10.00 -9.10 3.27
N GLU A 33 9.77 -7.79 3.39
CA GLU A 33 10.32 -6.71 2.53
C GLU A 33 10.08 -6.84 1.01
N ASN A 34 9.12 -7.69 0.61
CA ASN A 34 8.76 -7.95 -0.79
C ASN A 34 7.51 -7.18 -1.22
N PHE A 35 7.20 -6.08 -0.53
CA PHE A 35 6.03 -5.25 -0.82
C PHE A 35 6.21 -3.83 -0.30
N PRO A 36 5.69 -2.80 -1.00
CA PRO A 36 5.77 -1.43 -0.54
C PRO A 36 5.09 -1.23 0.83
N LYS A 37 5.73 -0.43 1.69
CA LYS A 37 5.19 -0.08 3.01
C LYS A 37 4.04 0.94 2.85
N PRO A 38 2.95 0.81 3.63
CA PRO A 38 1.85 1.78 3.61
C PRO A 38 2.32 3.17 4.05
N ILE A 39 1.79 4.19 3.39
CA ILE A 39 1.88 5.58 3.79
C ILE A 39 0.69 5.88 4.71
N LYS A 40 0.97 6.28 5.95
CA LYS A 40 -0.06 6.70 6.91
C LYS A 40 -0.53 8.12 6.55
N ILE A 41 -1.83 8.27 6.31
CA ILE A 41 -2.48 9.58 6.11
C ILE A 41 -3.10 10.07 7.42
N SER A 42 -3.64 9.16 8.22
CA SER A 42 -4.18 9.44 9.56
C SER A 42 -4.07 8.23 10.47
N ALA A 43 -4.51 8.35 11.73
CA ALA A 43 -4.52 7.25 12.69
C ALA A 43 -5.30 6.01 12.20
N LYS A 44 -6.31 6.20 11.35
CA LYS A 44 -7.18 5.12 10.84
C LYS A 44 -7.01 4.84 9.35
N MET A 45 -6.25 5.65 8.63
CA MET A 45 -6.15 5.57 7.17
C MET A 45 -4.71 5.41 6.69
N VAL A 46 -4.51 4.39 5.86
CA VAL A 46 -3.26 4.09 5.17
C VAL A 46 -3.52 3.93 3.67
N VAL A 47 -2.54 4.32 2.87
CA VAL A 47 -2.58 4.21 1.40
C VAL A 47 -1.24 3.70 0.88
N TRP A 48 -1.22 3.25 -0.37
CA TRP A 48 -0.02 2.89 -1.11
C TRP A 48 0.07 3.72 -2.38
N GLU A 49 1.28 3.91 -2.89
CA GLU A 49 1.48 4.40 -4.24
C GLU A 49 1.11 3.30 -5.24
N GLU A 50 0.14 3.57 -6.13
CA GLU A 50 -0.35 2.59 -7.10
C GLU A 50 0.77 2.02 -7.97
N ALA A 51 1.70 2.87 -8.40
CA ALA A 51 2.83 2.48 -9.24
C ALA A 51 3.75 1.44 -8.57
N GLN A 52 3.94 1.53 -7.24
CA GLN A 52 4.76 0.57 -6.50
C GLN A 52 4.06 -0.76 -6.26
N VAL A 53 2.73 -0.80 -6.36
CA VAL A 53 1.91 -2.00 -6.13
C VAL A 53 1.72 -2.82 -7.41
N LYS A 54 1.78 -2.17 -8.58
CA LYS A 54 1.59 -2.82 -9.89
C LYS A 54 2.86 -3.50 -10.43
N ASN A 55 4.04 -3.08 -9.98
CA ASN A 55 5.35 -3.61 -10.39
C ASN A 55 5.74 -4.85 -9.58
#